data_AF-A0A8D0KUU6-F1
#
_entry.id   AF-A0A8D0KUU6-F1
#
_cell.length_a   1.000
_cell.length_b   1.000
_cell.length_c   1.000
_cell.angle_alpha   90.00
_cell.angle_beta   90.00
_cell.angle_gamma   90.00
#
_symmetry.space_group_name_H-M   'P 1'
#
loop_
_entity.id
_entity.type
_entity.pdbx_description
1 polymer ?
#
loop_
_entity_poly.entity_id
_entity_poly.type
_entity_poly.pdbx_seq_one_letter_code
_entity_poly.pdbx_strand_id
1 'polypeptide(L)'
;MQGLSAAPPAAFLLLLLSALLSPAAAAPGAERELNPSGRLAAGAARVALHYLNFQAGSPGALKELGQVRKATLKVGGSRRGRTGRGSGENAGSCLATVLYRRTKFPPVVNIKCMHTKDQKQIQEEDNRLYQKIRQKRSVNYNFSAEQPELIIFLLLSFPLADSYGHIEPALEPAWALAVAGSSYIMWEKSTESLGYFLAQVKSVKQWVNDFIEFDYTVLLHEIPTQEIISCHMRLTWLPGHPLKVKYFCASENQGLEDGSGMESGSAAGILHGKGANF
;
A
#
# COMPACT_ATOMS: atom_id res chain seq x y z
N MET A 1 83.49 -2.80 10.50
CA MET A 1 82.15 -2.49 11.04
C MET A 1 81.41 -1.67 9.99
N GLN A 2 80.49 -2.29 9.24
CA GLN A 2 79.59 -1.62 8.32
C GLN A 2 78.16 -1.92 8.80
N GLY A 3 77.43 -0.89 9.23
CA GLY A 3 76.02 -0.98 9.57
C GLY A 3 75.20 -0.22 8.53
N LEU A 4 74.64 -0.93 7.55
CA LEU A 4 73.59 -0.38 6.69
C LEU A 4 72.27 -0.52 7.44
N SER A 5 71.74 0.58 7.97
CA SER A 5 70.38 0.66 8.46
C SER A 5 69.44 0.87 7.27
N ALA A 6 68.70 -0.17 6.89
CA ALA A 6 67.69 -0.11 5.84
C ALA A 6 66.41 0.52 6.41
N ALA A 7 66.13 1.77 6.02
CA ALA A 7 64.80 2.35 6.22
C ALA A 7 63.79 1.63 5.30
N PRO A 8 62.59 1.27 5.78
CA PRO A 8 61.59 0.65 4.93
C PRO A 8 61.10 1.69 3.89
N PRO A 9 60.77 1.28 2.67
CA PRO A 9 60.35 2.20 1.62
C PRO A 9 58.98 2.80 1.98
N ALA A 10 58.89 4.13 1.94
CA ALA A 10 57.66 4.90 2.18
C ALA A 10 56.46 4.45 1.32
N ALA A 11 56.72 3.75 0.21
CA ALA A 11 55.69 3.14 -0.64
C ALA A 11 54.86 2.06 0.09
N PHE A 12 55.42 1.35 1.07
CA PHE A 12 54.69 0.33 1.83
C PHE A 12 53.66 0.95 2.79
N LEU A 13 53.96 2.11 3.37
CA LEU A 13 53.02 2.84 4.24
C LEU A 13 51.85 3.44 3.45
N LEU A 14 52.08 3.91 2.22
CA LEU A 14 51.02 4.44 1.36
C LEU A 14 50.05 3.36 0.87
N LEU A 15 50.54 2.14 0.60
CA LEU A 15 49.69 0.99 0.28
C LEU A 15 48.83 0.55 1.47
N LEU A 16 49.36 0.57 2.69
CA LEU A 16 48.62 0.29 3.92
C LEU A 16 47.53 1.36 4.21
N LEU A 17 47.80 2.64 3.95
CA LEU A 17 46.78 3.69 4.09
C LEU A 17 45.67 3.60 3.02
N SER A 18 46.00 3.18 1.79
CA SER A 18 45.00 3.02 0.73
C SER A 18 44.03 1.85 0.97
N ALA A 19 44.48 0.81 1.69
CA ALA A 19 43.63 -0.31 2.10
C ALA A 19 42.63 0.06 3.21
N LEU A 20 42.91 1.12 3.98
CA LEU A 20 42.05 1.61 5.06
C LEU A 20 40.93 2.55 4.57
N LEU A 21 41.00 3.05 3.33
CA LEU A 21 40.00 3.95 2.74
C LEU A 21 39.01 3.26 1.80
N SER A 22 39.11 1.94 1.60
CA SER A 22 38.11 1.21 0.82
C SER A 22 36.83 1.03 1.67
N PRO A 23 35.66 1.57 1.27
CA PRO A 23 34.43 1.22 1.93
C PRO A 23 34.22 -0.27 1.73
N ALA A 24 34.31 -1.05 2.81
CA ALA A 24 34.09 -2.48 2.79
C ALA A 24 32.77 -2.77 2.08
N ALA A 25 32.84 -3.47 0.95
CA ALA A 25 31.66 -3.98 0.28
C ALA A 25 30.88 -4.83 1.30
N ALA A 26 29.67 -4.38 1.65
CA ALA A 26 28.87 -5.00 2.69
C ALA A 26 28.69 -6.50 2.39
N ALA A 27 29.12 -7.36 3.32
CA ALA A 27 28.99 -8.80 3.18
C ALA A 27 27.52 -9.20 2.91
N PRO A 28 27.26 -10.17 2.03
CA PRO A 28 25.91 -10.65 1.78
C PRO A 28 25.30 -11.18 3.09
N GLY A 29 24.16 -10.63 3.48
CA GLY A 29 23.51 -10.95 4.76
C GLY A 29 23.83 -9.98 5.90
N ALA A 30 24.65 -8.96 5.70
CA ALA A 30 24.84 -7.88 6.66
C ALA A 30 23.51 -7.15 6.93
N GLU A 31 23.16 -7.07 8.21
CA GLU A 31 21.98 -6.34 8.66
C GLU A 31 22.37 -4.88 8.91
N ARG A 32 21.68 -3.97 8.23
CA ARG A 32 21.85 -2.54 8.37
C ARG A 32 20.69 -1.97 9.18
N GLU A 33 21.00 -1.26 10.25
CA GLU A 33 19.98 -0.50 10.98
C GLU A 33 19.48 0.68 10.13
N LEU A 34 18.17 0.91 10.14
CA LEU A 34 17.52 2.00 9.45
C LEU A 34 17.04 3.04 10.45
N ASN A 35 17.03 4.31 10.05
CA ASN A 35 16.29 5.35 10.76
C ASN A 35 14.80 4.95 10.81
N PRO A 36 14.18 4.77 12.00
CA PRO A 36 12.78 4.37 12.12
C PRO A 36 11.81 5.36 11.46
N SER A 37 12.11 6.64 11.49
CA SER A 37 11.33 7.70 10.82
C SER A 37 11.69 7.87 9.34
N GLY A 38 12.69 7.13 8.86
CA GLY A 38 13.13 7.18 7.47
C GLY A 38 12.11 6.57 6.51
N ARG A 39 12.07 7.08 5.28
CA ARG A 39 11.13 6.65 4.23
C ARG A 39 11.10 5.13 4.00
N LEU A 40 12.26 4.46 4.04
CA LEU A 40 12.33 3.00 3.84
C LEU A 40 11.68 2.21 4.97
N ALA A 41 11.87 2.65 6.22
CA ALA A 41 11.29 2.02 7.40
C ALA A 41 9.77 2.27 7.45
N ALA A 42 9.35 3.53 7.28
CA ALA A 42 7.93 3.91 7.23
C ALA A 42 7.19 3.23 6.07
N GLY A 43 7.82 3.15 4.88
CA GLY A 43 7.25 2.46 3.72
C GLY A 43 7.03 0.98 3.99
N ALA A 44 8.02 0.27 4.55
CA ALA A 44 7.88 -1.15 4.87
C ALA A 44 6.81 -1.40 5.94
N ALA A 45 6.78 -0.57 6.99
CA ALA A 45 5.76 -0.68 8.03
C ALA A 45 4.35 -0.47 7.46
N ARG A 46 4.20 0.45 6.49
CA ARG A 46 2.93 0.70 5.80
C ARG A 46 2.50 -0.49 4.93
N VAL A 47 3.43 -1.12 4.21
CA VAL A 47 3.12 -2.35 3.46
C VAL A 47 2.63 -3.46 4.40
N ALA A 48 3.27 -3.60 5.56
CA ALA A 48 2.84 -4.57 6.57
C ALA A 48 1.44 -4.25 7.14
N LEU A 49 1.14 -2.96 7.35
CA LEU A 49 -0.20 -2.51 7.75
C LEU A 49 -1.26 -2.86 6.70
N HIS A 50 -0.97 -2.59 5.42
CA HIS A 50 -1.88 -2.91 4.32
C HIS A 50 -2.19 -4.40 4.28
N TYR A 51 -1.16 -5.24 4.37
CA TYR A 51 -1.35 -6.69 4.48
C TYR A 51 -2.23 -7.07 5.68
N LEU A 52 -2.00 -6.46 6.85
CA LEU A 52 -2.77 -6.74 8.07
C LEU A 52 -4.24 -6.35 7.95
N ASN A 53 -4.53 -5.15 7.43
CA ASN A 53 -5.90 -4.66 7.26
C ASN A 53 -6.68 -5.49 6.23
N PHE A 54 -6.02 -5.89 5.14
CA PHE A 54 -6.63 -6.79 4.16
C PHE A 54 -6.92 -8.18 4.75
N GLN A 55 -5.97 -8.77 5.48
CA GLN A 55 -6.13 -10.06 6.16
C GLN A 55 -7.26 -10.04 7.19
N ALA A 56 -7.37 -8.96 7.96
CA ALA A 56 -8.43 -8.78 8.95
C ALA A 56 -9.80 -8.68 8.28
N GLY A 57 -9.89 -8.01 7.13
CA GLY A 57 -11.08 -8.01 6.29
C GLY A 57 -12.35 -7.49 6.97
N SER A 58 -12.19 -6.64 7.98
CA SER A 58 -13.21 -6.33 8.96
C SER A 58 -13.22 -4.83 9.28
N PRO A 59 -14.40 -4.18 9.26
CA PRO A 59 -14.56 -2.81 9.73
C PRO A 59 -14.09 -2.59 11.17
N GLY A 60 -14.42 -3.52 12.08
CA GLY A 60 -14.09 -3.40 13.51
C GLY A 60 -12.61 -3.64 13.83
N ALA A 61 -11.87 -4.26 12.91
CA ALA A 61 -10.48 -4.69 13.10
C ALA A 61 -9.41 -3.82 12.42
N LEU A 62 -9.81 -2.75 11.72
CA LEU A 62 -8.87 -1.85 11.07
C LEU A 62 -7.80 -1.32 12.03
N LYS A 63 -6.58 -1.23 11.51
CA LYS A 63 -5.41 -0.70 12.20
C LYS A 63 -4.87 0.53 11.49
N GLU A 64 -4.19 1.34 12.28
CA GLU A 64 -3.39 2.47 11.83
C GLU A 64 -1.91 2.23 12.11
N LEU A 65 -1.06 2.88 11.33
CA LEU A 65 0.38 2.85 11.57
C LEU A 65 0.71 3.88 12.65
N GLY A 66 1.03 3.40 13.85
CA GLY A 66 1.67 4.22 14.88
C GLY A 66 3.14 4.50 14.57
N GLN A 67 3.93 4.77 15.60
CA GLN A 67 5.35 5.05 15.41
C GLN A 67 6.15 3.77 15.15
N VAL A 68 7.03 3.80 14.12
CA VAL A 68 8.06 2.78 13.94
C VAL A 68 9.15 3.01 14.99
N ARG A 69 9.38 2.00 15.83
CA ARG A 69 10.35 2.06 16.94
C ARG A 69 11.74 1.55 16.54
N LYS A 70 11.78 0.50 15.70
CA LYS A 70 13.03 -0.11 15.21
C LYS A 70 12.82 -0.63 13.80
N ALA A 71 13.83 -0.47 12.95
CA ALA A 71 13.83 -1.02 11.61
C ALA A 71 15.23 -1.49 11.19
N THR A 72 15.32 -2.64 10.54
CA THR A 72 16.58 -3.14 9.95
C THR A 72 16.34 -3.61 8.52
N LEU A 73 17.39 -3.54 7.70
CA LEU A 73 17.43 -3.96 6.31
C LEU A 73 18.45 -5.08 6.15
N LYS A 74 18.03 -6.19 5.56
CA LYS A 74 18.90 -7.28 5.16
C LYS A 74 18.91 -7.43 3.65
N VAL A 75 20.10 -7.37 3.06
CA VAL A 75 20.31 -7.52 1.61
C VAL A 75 21.04 -8.84 1.33
N GLY A 76 20.42 -9.76 0.58
CA GLY A 76 21.08 -11.00 0.16
C GLY A 76 20.60 -11.46 -1.21
N GLY A 77 21.52 -11.52 -2.19
CA GLY A 77 21.41 -12.16 -3.52
C GLY A 77 20.29 -11.70 -4.45
N SER A 78 19.03 -11.80 -4.00
CA SER A 78 17.81 -11.40 -4.71
C SER A 78 16.66 -11.00 -3.75
N ARG A 79 16.91 -10.94 -2.44
CA ARG A 79 15.90 -10.77 -1.38
C ARG A 79 16.28 -9.58 -0.50
N ARG A 80 15.40 -8.58 -0.39
CA ARG A 80 15.52 -7.48 0.59
C ARG A 80 14.43 -7.62 1.64
N GLY A 81 14.83 -8.03 2.84
CA GLY A 81 13.94 -8.18 4.00
C GLY A 81 14.05 -6.96 4.91
N ARG A 82 12.92 -6.37 5.29
CA ARG A 82 12.85 -5.30 6.29
C ARG A 82 12.08 -5.77 7.50
N THR A 83 12.69 -5.71 8.68
CA THR A 83 12.01 -6.01 9.94
C THR A 83 11.74 -4.74 10.70
N GLY A 84 10.47 -4.49 11.04
CA GLY A 84 10.01 -3.28 11.74
C GLY A 84 9.20 -3.61 12.99
N ARG A 85 9.44 -2.88 14.09
CA ARG A 85 8.56 -2.88 15.29
C ARG A 85 7.76 -1.59 15.33
N GLY A 86 6.44 -1.67 15.25
CA GLY A 86 5.53 -0.52 15.35
C GLY A 86 4.70 -0.57 16.64
N SER A 87 4.43 0.58 17.25
CA SER A 87 3.55 0.69 18.43
C SER A 87 2.58 1.87 18.24
N GLY A 88 1.28 1.60 18.38
CA GLY A 88 0.24 2.62 18.54
C GLY A 88 -0.16 2.71 20.01
N GLU A 89 -0.42 3.91 20.53
CA GLU A 89 -0.60 4.19 21.96
C GLU A 89 -1.79 3.44 22.60
N ASN A 90 -2.77 3.00 21.78
CA ASN A 90 -3.93 2.19 22.19
C ASN A 90 -4.12 0.86 21.41
N ALA A 91 -3.19 0.49 20.52
CA ALA A 91 -3.41 -0.57 19.52
C ALA A 91 -2.46 -1.78 19.61
N GLY A 92 -1.57 -1.80 20.62
CA GLY A 92 -0.59 -2.85 20.80
C GLY A 92 0.71 -2.64 20.02
N SER A 93 1.59 -3.65 20.02
CA SER A 93 2.87 -3.60 19.31
C SER A 93 3.00 -4.74 18.30
N CYS A 94 3.45 -4.42 17.09
CA CYS A 94 3.62 -5.39 16.01
C CYS A 94 5.08 -5.57 15.63
N LEU A 95 5.47 -6.80 15.33
CA LEU A 95 6.72 -7.15 14.66
C LEU A 95 6.39 -7.66 13.27
N ALA A 96 6.91 -6.99 12.25
CA ALA A 96 6.67 -7.36 10.85
C ALA A 96 7.97 -7.55 10.09
N THR A 97 7.96 -8.49 9.14
CA THR A 97 8.99 -8.69 8.11
C THR A 97 8.36 -8.49 6.74
N VAL A 98 8.90 -7.59 5.93
CA VAL A 98 8.48 -7.37 4.55
C VAL A 98 9.62 -7.74 3.60
N LEU A 99 9.35 -8.67 2.70
CA LEU A 99 10.29 -9.12 1.69
C LEU A 99 9.86 -8.64 0.30
N TYR A 100 10.66 -7.73 -0.26
CA TYR A 100 10.51 -7.29 -1.64
C TYR A 100 11.31 -8.20 -2.58
N ARG A 101 10.67 -8.62 -3.67
CA ARG A 101 11.29 -9.43 -4.74
C ARG A 101 11.19 -8.65 -6.05
N ARG A 102 12.26 -8.64 -6.85
CA ARG A 102 12.31 -7.83 -8.09
C ARG A 102 11.25 -8.20 -9.12
N THR A 103 10.89 -9.49 -9.19
CA THR A 103 10.03 -10.04 -10.25
C THR A 103 8.78 -10.73 -9.71
N LYS A 104 8.50 -10.62 -8.41
CA LYS A 104 7.35 -11.27 -7.78
C LYS A 104 6.59 -10.27 -6.91
N PHE A 105 5.32 -10.08 -7.27
CA PHE A 105 4.32 -9.35 -6.52
C PHE A 105 3.25 -10.33 -6.03
N PRO A 106 2.60 -10.07 -4.88
CA PRO A 106 2.84 -8.97 -3.92
C PRO A 106 4.13 -9.19 -3.08
N PRO A 107 4.61 -8.18 -2.31
CA PRO A 107 5.64 -8.38 -1.29
C PRO A 107 5.22 -9.44 -0.27
N VAL A 108 6.15 -10.29 0.16
CA VAL A 108 5.83 -11.32 1.18
C VAL A 108 5.90 -10.66 2.55
N VAL A 109 4.82 -10.76 3.32
CA VAL A 109 4.72 -10.17 4.67
C VAL A 109 4.53 -11.27 5.70
N ASN A 110 5.29 -11.19 6.79
CA ASN A 110 5.05 -11.95 8.01
C ASN A 110 4.90 -10.95 9.16
N ILE A 111 3.75 -10.93 9.82
CA ILE A 111 3.44 -9.98 10.88
C ILE A 111 2.85 -10.69 12.09
N LYS A 112 3.28 -10.26 13.28
CA LYS A 112 2.73 -10.68 14.58
C LYS A 112 2.48 -9.45 15.43
N CYS A 113 1.29 -9.34 16.01
CA CYS A 113 0.91 -8.23 16.87
C CYS A 113 0.56 -8.73 18.27
N MET A 114 0.97 -7.98 19.29
CA MET A 114 0.60 -8.16 20.69
C MET A 114 -0.48 -7.14 21.05
N HIS A 115 -1.51 -7.55 21.80
CA HIS A 115 -2.69 -6.74 22.16
C HIS A 115 -3.53 -6.31 20.95
N THR A 116 -4.33 -7.24 20.46
CA THR A 116 -5.43 -6.93 19.54
C THR A 116 -6.74 -6.84 20.31
N LYS A 117 -7.73 -6.12 19.76
CA LYS A 117 -9.12 -6.21 20.23
C LYS A 117 -9.52 -7.68 20.31
N ASP A 118 -10.45 -7.99 21.22
CA ASP A 118 -10.99 -9.33 21.34
C ASP A 118 -11.63 -9.77 20.01
N GLN A 119 -11.14 -10.87 19.46
CA GLN A 119 -11.56 -11.35 18.14
C GLN A 119 -13.03 -11.76 18.12
N LYS A 120 -13.55 -12.26 19.25
CA LYS A 120 -14.94 -12.66 19.38
C LYS A 120 -15.84 -11.42 19.37
N GLN A 121 -15.45 -10.36 20.08
CA GLN A 121 -16.15 -9.08 20.05
C GLN A 121 -16.19 -8.48 18.64
N ILE A 122 -15.05 -8.44 17.92
CA ILE A 122 -15.02 -7.98 16.52
C ILE A 122 -16.00 -8.78 15.66
N GLN A 123 -15.99 -10.11 15.81
CA GLN A 123 -16.85 -10.98 15.01
C GLN A 123 -18.34 -10.76 15.31
N GLU A 124 -18.71 -10.51 16.57
CA GLU A 124 -20.07 -10.18 16.98
C GLU A 124 -20.53 -8.83 16.41
N GLU A 125 -19.68 -7.80 16.47
CA GLU A 125 -19.92 -6.47 15.90
C GLU A 125 -20.09 -6.53 14.38
N ASP A 126 -19.21 -7.24 13.69
CA ASP A 126 -19.25 -7.44 12.24
C ASP A 126 -20.49 -8.23 11.80
N ASN A 127 -20.87 -9.27 12.55
CA ASN A 127 -22.10 -10.02 12.28
C ASN A 127 -23.33 -9.13 12.42
N ARG A 128 -23.39 -8.29 13.46
CA ARG A 128 -24.49 -7.34 13.66
C ARG A 128 -24.54 -6.32 12.52
N LEU A 129 -23.39 -5.82 12.08
CA LEU A 129 -23.29 -4.91 10.95
C LEU A 129 -23.76 -5.57 9.65
N TYR A 130 -23.31 -6.80 9.38
CA TYR A 130 -23.70 -7.56 8.20
C TYR A 130 -25.22 -7.76 8.12
N GLN A 131 -25.86 -8.11 9.24
CA GLN A 131 -27.32 -8.22 9.29
C GLN A 131 -28.03 -6.88 9.01
N LYS A 132 -27.51 -5.77 9.54
CA LYS A 132 -28.06 -4.43 9.25
C LYS A 132 -27.96 -4.07 7.77
N ILE A 133 -26.81 -4.36 7.14
CA ILE A 133 -26.60 -4.07 5.71
C ILE A 133 -27.47 -4.98 4.84
N ARG A 134 -27.66 -6.25 5.22
CA ARG A 134 -28.59 -7.17 4.54
C ARG A 134 -30.04 -6.69 4.56
N GLN A 135 -30.49 -6.16 5.69
CA GLN A 135 -31.86 -5.67 5.86
C GLN A 135 -32.13 -4.38 5.07
N LYS A 136 -31.12 -3.52 4.93
CA LYS A 136 -31.20 -2.29 4.12
C LYS A 136 -31.00 -2.65 2.64
N ARG A 137 -32.08 -2.60 1.85
CA ARG A 137 -32.04 -2.84 0.39
C ARG A 137 -31.07 -1.82 -0.28
N SER A 138 -30.39 -2.26 -1.35
CA SER A 138 -29.36 -1.53 -2.13
C SER A 138 -29.38 -0.01 -1.99
N VAL A 139 -28.25 0.55 -1.55
CA VAL A 139 -28.03 1.99 -1.46
C VAL A 139 -26.90 2.41 -2.38
N ASN A 140 -27.13 3.46 -3.16
CA ASN A 140 -26.13 4.09 -4.01
C ASN A 140 -25.71 5.39 -3.34
N TYR A 141 -24.42 5.53 -3.01
CA TYR A 141 -23.87 6.78 -2.49
C TYR A 141 -22.83 7.31 -3.48
N ASN A 142 -23.15 8.45 -4.10
CA ASN A 142 -22.17 9.26 -4.79
C ASN A 142 -21.67 10.31 -3.80
N PHE A 143 -20.39 10.26 -3.46
CA PHE A 143 -19.75 11.36 -2.73
C PHE A 143 -19.45 12.45 -3.77
N SER A 144 -20.46 13.24 -4.12
CA SER A 144 -20.27 14.39 -5.01
C SER A 144 -19.39 15.41 -4.30
N ALA A 145 -18.15 15.53 -4.78
CA ALA A 145 -17.33 16.71 -4.57
C ALA A 145 -17.96 17.88 -5.34
N GLU A 146 -18.99 18.51 -4.75
CA GLU A 146 -19.35 19.87 -5.13
C GLU A 146 -18.24 20.77 -4.56
N GLN A 147 -17.21 21.04 -5.37
CA GLN A 147 -16.25 22.17 -5.38
C GLN A 147 -14.91 21.67 -5.99
N PRO A 148 -14.58 22.02 -7.26
CA PRO A 148 -13.41 21.50 -7.96
C PRO A 148 -12.07 22.19 -7.63
N GLU A 149 -12.02 23.16 -6.70
CA GLU A 149 -10.79 23.91 -6.42
C GLU A 149 -10.47 24.01 -4.92
N LEU A 150 -10.11 22.88 -4.32
CA LEU A 150 -9.22 22.86 -3.15
C LEU A 150 -8.56 21.48 -3.00
N ILE A 151 -7.87 21.06 -4.06
CA ILE A 151 -6.89 19.97 -3.99
C ILE A 151 -5.67 20.56 -3.28
N ILE A 152 -5.52 20.29 -1.98
CA ILE A 152 -4.24 20.20 -1.24
C ILE A 152 -4.53 19.98 0.26
N PHE A 153 -3.76 19.07 0.85
CA PHE A 153 -3.66 18.67 2.27
C PHE A 153 -4.68 17.68 2.82
N LEU A 154 -4.25 16.42 2.94
CA LEU A 154 -4.10 15.76 4.25
C LEU A 154 -3.22 14.49 4.12
N LEU A 155 -1.94 14.67 4.44
CA LEU A 155 -1.04 13.59 4.82
C LEU A 155 -1.27 13.31 6.31
N LEU A 156 -1.32 12.02 6.65
CA LEU A 156 -1.57 11.43 7.98
C LEU A 156 -3.08 11.35 8.33
N SER A 157 -3.53 10.11 8.55
CA SER A 157 -4.87 9.70 8.97
C SER A 157 -6.00 9.80 7.91
N PHE A 158 -6.36 8.64 7.37
CA PHE A 158 -7.72 8.19 7.01
C PHE A 158 -8.67 9.13 6.22
N PRO A 159 -9.08 8.81 4.97
CA PRO A 159 -9.99 9.68 4.24
C PRO A 159 -11.40 9.09 4.05
N LEU A 160 -12.39 9.67 4.74
CA LEU A 160 -13.75 9.83 4.18
C LEU A 160 -14.41 11.16 4.57
N ALA A 161 -13.56 12.13 4.82
CA ALA A 161 -13.89 13.46 5.21
C ALA A 161 -14.56 14.24 4.07
N ASP A 162 -15.61 15.01 4.37
CA ASP A 162 -15.84 16.28 3.67
C ASP A 162 -14.55 17.16 3.72
N SER A 163 -14.55 18.37 3.15
CA SER A 163 -13.35 19.24 3.15
C SER A 163 -12.75 19.54 4.55
N TYR A 164 -13.36 19.07 5.64
CA TYR A 164 -12.96 19.29 7.03
C TYR A 164 -12.58 18.04 7.84
N GLY A 165 -12.80 16.82 7.37
CA GLY A 165 -12.48 15.63 8.16
C GLY A 165 -13.66 14.71 8.49
N HIS A 166 -14.91 15.09 8.16
CA HIS A 166 -16.09 14.45 8.73
C HIS A 166 -16.63 13.30 7.89
N ILE A 167 -16.77 12.12 8.50
CA ILE A 167 -17.46 10.95 7.93
C ILE A 167 -18.84 10.87 8.59
N GLU A 168 -19.91 10.87 7.79
CA GLU A 168 -21.25 10.60 8.33
C GLU A 168 -21.24 9.23 9.02
N PRO A 169 -21.66 9.10 10.30
CA PRO A 169 -21.57 7.83 11.04
C PRO A 169 -22.28 6.65 10.35
N ALA A 170 -23.28 6.93 9.52
CA ALA A 170 -23.97 5.92 8.73
C ALA A 170 -23.10 5.29 7.62
N LEU A 171 -22.06 6.01 7.15
CA LEU A 171 -21.18 5.62 6.06
C LEU A 171 -19.83 5.05 6.54
N GLU A 172 -19.51 5.21 7.82
CA GLU A 172 -18.30 4.67 8.45
C GLU A 172 -18.07 3.16 8.16
N PRO A 173 -19.10 2.29 8.16
CA PRO A 173 -18.86 0.88 7.83
C PRO A 173 -18.48 0.65 6.36
N ALA A 174 -19.12 1.36 5.44
CA ALA A 174 -18.81 1.28 4.01
C ALA A 174 -17.41 1.84 3.73
N TRP A 175 -17.02 2.88 4.47
CA TRP A 175 -15.66 3.40 4.44
C TRP A 175 -14.62 2.41 4.90
N ALA A 176 -14.84 1.81 6.06
CA ALA A 176 -13.89 0.91 6.67
C ALA A 176 -13.64 -0.30 5.77
N LEU A 177 -14.69 -0.78 5.07
CA LEU A 177 -14.57 -1.77 4.01
C LEU A 177 -13.77 -1.27 2.80
N ALA A 178 -13.93 0.00 2.40
CA ALA A 178 -13.10 0.60 1.36
C ALA A 178 -11.63 0.66 1.75
N VAL A 179 -11.31 0.98 3.02
CA VAL A 179 -9.94 0.95 3.55
C VAL A 179 -9.38 -0.47 3.51
N ALA A 180 -10.11 -1.45 4.05
CA ALA A 180 -9.69 -2.85 4.08
C ALA A 180 -9.47 -3.42 2.67
N GLY A 181 -10.38 -3.14 1.73
CA GLY A 181 -10.27 -3.54 0.34
C GLY A 181 -9.10 -2.84 -0.38
N SER A 182 -8.96 -1.53 -0.21
CA SER A 182 -7.87 -0.76 -0.83
C SER A 182 -6.50 -1.20 -0.31
N SER A 183 -6.42 -1.65 0.94
CA SER A 183 -5.21 -2.25 1.50
C SER A 183 -4.72 -3.47 0.71
N TYR A 184 -5.60 -4.25 0.07
CA TYR A 184 -5.16 -5.30 -0.87
C TYR A 184 -4.40 -4.71 -2.06
N ILE A 185 -5.02 -3.72 -2.73
CA ILE A 185 -4.45 -3.05 -3.92
C ILE A 185 -3.10 -2.43 -3.57
N MET A 186 -3.06 -1.70 -2.45
CA MET A 186 -1.86 -1.01 -1.99
C MET A 186 -0.75 -1.98 -1.61
N TRP A 187 -1.06 -3.08 -0.91
CA TRP A 187 -0.09 -4.13 -0.62
C TRP A 187 0.43 -4.77 -1.91
N GLU A 188 -0.46 -5.12 -2.83
CA GLU A 188 -0.11 -5.85 -4.04
C GLU A 188 0.79 -5.05 -4.98
N LYS A 189 0.50 -3.77 -5.14
CA LYS A 189 1.29 -2.87 -5.99
C LYS A 189 2.57 -2.36 -5.34
N SER A 190 2.70 -2.44 -4.02
CA SER A 190 3.84 -1.87 -3.31
C SER A 190 5.16 -2.50 -3.74
N THR A 191 6.15 -1.64 -3.98
CA THR A 191 7.52 -2.05 -4.28
C THR A 191 8.47 -1.55 -3.20
N GLU A 192 9.76 -1.79 -3.38
CA GLU A 192 10.74 -1.27 -2.43
C GLU A 192 10.78 0.27 -2.41
N SER A 193 10.55 0.89 -3.57
CA SER A 193 10.61 2.33 -3.80
C SER A 193 9.24 3.01 -3.86
N LEU A 194 8.19 2.27 -4.19
CA LEU A 194 6.82 2.76 -4.33
C LEU A 194 5.94 2.25 -3.19
N GLY A 195 5.14 3.15 -2.62
CA GLY A 195 4.11 2.80 -1.65
C GLY A 195 2.88 3.65 -1.86
N TYR A 196 1.76 3.21 -1.31
CA TYR A 196 0.45 3.81 -1.58
C TYR A 196 -0.29 4.17 -0.29
N PHE A 197 -1.18 5.14 -0.42
CA PHE A 197 -2.18 5.53 0.58
C PHE A 197 -3.55 5.60 -0.08
N LEU A 198 -4.60 5.28 0.67
CA LEU A 198 -5.94 5.69 0.27
C LEU A 198 -6.00 7.21 0.44
N ALA A 199 -6.28 7.94 -0.63
CA ALA A 199 -6.45 9.38 -0.65
C ALA A 199 -7.93 9.77 -0.51
N GLN A 200 -8.82 9.05 -1.20
CA GLN A 200 -10.25 9.32 -1.15
C GLN A 200 -11.07 8.08 -1.56
N VAL A 201 -12.29 7.99 -1.05
CA VAL A 201 -13.35 7.15 -1.62
C VAL A 201 -14.28 8.06 -2.42
N LYS A 202 -14.25 7.95 -3.75
CA LYS A 202 -15.02 8.79 -4.68
C LYS A 202 -16.49 8.34 -4.80
N SER A 203 -16.73 7.04 -4.78
CA SER A 203 -18.10 6.50 -4.86
C SER A 203 -18.19 5.11 -4.24
N VAL A 204 -19.37 4.75 -3.76
CA VAL A 204 -19.70 3.37 -3.34
C VAL A 204 -21.10 3.00 -3.80
N LYS A 205 -21.21 1.82 -4.40
CA LYS A 205 -22.47 1.21 -4.80
C LYS A 205 -22.62 -0.16 -4.16
N GLN A 206 -23.68 -0.34 -3.38
CA GLN A 206 -23.96 -1.62 -2.73
C GLN A 206 -24.89 -2.48 -3.59
N TRP A 207 -24.47 -3.72 -3.81
CA TRP A 207 -25.25 -4.77 -4.45
C TRP A 207 -25.54 -5.87 -3.43
N VAL A 208 -26.82 -6.17 -3.19
CA VAL A 208 -27.24 -7.23 -2.28
C VAL A 208 -27.82 -8.38 -3.09
N ASN A 209 -27.00 -9.41 -3.32
CA ASN A 209 -27.43 -10.69 -3.89
C ASN A 209 -27.27 -11.78 -2.80
N ASP A 210 -26.72 -12.95 -3.13
CA ASP A 210 -26.39 -14.01 -2.16
C ASP A 210 -25.23 -13.65 -1.22
N PHE A 211 -24.48 -12.58 -1.53
CA PHE A 211 -23.43 -11.97 -0.71
C PHE A 211 -23.58 -10.44 -0.73
N ILE A 212 -22.98 -9.76 0.26
CA ILE A 212 -22.89 -8.30 0.22
C ILE A 212 -21.69 -7.94 -0.65
N GLU A 213 -21.98 -7.25 -1.75
CA GLU A 213 -20.97 -6.75 -2.66
C GLU A 213 -21.00 -5.23 -2.70
N PHE A 214 -19.82 -4.64 -2.83
CA PHE A 214 -19.64 -3.22 -2.99
C PHE A 214 -18.81 -2.95 -4.24
N ASP A 215 -19.20 -1.94 -4.98
CA ASP A 215 -18.47 -1.41 -6.12
C ASP A 215 -18.00 -0.01 -5.75
N TYR A 216 -16.69 0.14 -5.60
CA TYR A 216 -16.05 1.36 -5.16
C TYR A 216 -15.27 2.01 -6.30
N THR A 217 -15.25 3.34 -6.30
CA THR A 217 -14.18 4.10 -6.96
C THR A 217 -13.35 4.74 -5.87
N VAL A 218 -12.06 4.40 -5.78
CA VAL A 218 -11.11 4.94 -4.80
C VAL A 218 -9.96 5.64 -5.49
N LEU A 219 -9.40 6.66 -4.84
CA LEU A 219 -8.20 7.36 -5.27
C LEU A 219 -7.05 6.93 -4.37
N LEU A 220 -5.97 6.44 -4.96
CA LEU A 220 -4.75 6.05 -4.26
C LEU A 220 -3.65 7.07 -4.54
N HIS A 221 -3.00 7.55 -3.50
CA HIS A 221 -1.83 8.42 -3.61
C HIS A 221 -0.55 7.57 -3.62
N GLU A 222 0.19 7.62 -4.72
CA GLU A 222 1.48 6.95 -4.88
C GLU A 222 2.64 7.83 -4.39
N ILE A 223 3.46 7.28 -3.50
CA ILE A 223 4.66 7.93 -2.96
C ILE A 223 5.90 7.19 -3.49
N PRO A 224 6.87 7.91 -4.06
CA PRO A 224 7.10 9.35 -3.93
C PRO A 224 6.58 10.18 -5.10
N THR A 225 6.04 9.57 -6.15
CA THR A 225 5.69 10.22 -7.42
C THR A 225 4.66 11.33 -7.26
N GLN A 226 3.90 11.33 -6.16
CA GLN A 226 2.77 12.23 -5.90
C GLN A 226 1.62 12.04 -6.90
N GLU A 227 1.58 10.90 -7.59
CA GLU A 227 0.50 10.60 -8.52
C GLU A 227 -0.75 10.14 -7.77
N ILE A 228 -1.92 10.58 -8.27
CA ILE A 228 -3.22 10.09 -7.84
C ILE A 228 -3.70 9.07 -8.88
N ILE A 229 -3.93 7.85 -8.42
CA ILE A 229 -4.35 6.73 -9.24
C ILE A 229 -5.80 6.40 -8.89
N SER A 230 -6.67 6.42 -9.90
CA SER A 230 -8.06 6.02 -9.72
C SER A 230 -8.19 4.50 -9.87
N CYS A 231 -8.81 3.85 -8.89
CA CYS A 231 -9.06 2.41 -8.92
C CYS A 231 -10.55 2.12 -8.75
N HIS A 232 -11.08 1.33 -9.67
CA HIS A 232 -12.38 0.68 -9.52
C HIS A 232 -12.18 -0.64 -8.79
N MET A 233 -12.92 -0.87 -7.72
CA MET A 233 -12.76 -2.02 -6.83
C MET A 233 -14.11 -2.67 -6.51
N ARG A 234 -14.26 -3.93 -6.89
CA ARG A 234 -15.38 -4.78 -6.47
C ARG A 234 -14.97 -5.62 -5.28
N LEU A 235 -15.68 -5.44 -4.17
CA LEU A 235 -15.42 -6.04 -2.88
C LEU A 235 -16.59 -6.94 -2.47
N THR A 236 -16.33 -8.21 -2.20
CA THR A 236 -17.30 -9.10 -1.53
C THR A 236 -16.92 -9.24 -0.06
N TRP A 237 -17.85 -8.94 0.85
CA TRP A 237 -17.63 -9.02 2.28
C TRP A 237 -18.58 -10.02 2.95
N LEU A 238 -18.00 -10.88 3.78
CA LEU A 238 -18.70 -11.81 4.64
C LEU A 238 -17.91 -11.89 5.96
N PRO A 239 -18.53 -11.60 7.12
CA PRO A 239 -17.85 -11.67 8.41
C PRO A 239 -17.17 -13.02 8.63
N GLY A 240 -15.97 -12.99 9.21
CA GLY A 240 -15.17 -14.19 9.50
C GLY A 240 -14.54 -14.86 8.27
N HIS A 241 -14.73 -14.31 7.06
CA HIS A 241 -14.16 -14.84 5.83
C HIS A 241 -13.21 -13.82 5.19
N PRO A 242 -12.18 -14.27 4.44
CA PRO A 242 -11.30 -13.36 3.72
C PRO A 242 -12.07 -12.48 2.72
N LEU A 243 -11.69 -11.20 2.64
CA LEU A 243 -12.20 -10.30 1.61
C LEU A 243 -11.84 -10.80 0.22
N LYS A 244 -12.81 -10.75 -0.69
CA LYS A 244 -12.56 -10.97 -2.11
C LYS A 244 -12.54 -9.62 -2.80
N VAL A 245 -11.39 -9.26 -3.35
CA VAL A 245 -11.16 -7.98 -4.01
C VAL A 245 -10.84 -8.24 -5.48
N LYS A 246 -11.58 -7.61 -6.38
CA LYS A 246 -11.21 -7.46 -7.79
C LYS A 246 -11.08 -5.98 -8.09
N TYR A 247 -10.06 -5.58 -8.82
CA TYR A 247 -9.86 -4.17 -9.10
C TYR A 247 -9.20 -3.92 -10.46
N PHE A 248 -9.38 -2.71 -10.95
CA PHE A 248 -8.67 -2.14 -12.08
C PHE A 248 -8.28 -0.71 -11.71
N CYS A 249 -7.08 -0.26 -12.09
CA CYS A 249 -6.65 1.11 -11.84
C CYS A 249 -6.17 1.76 -13.13
N ALA A 250 -6.56 3.01 -13.33
CA ALA A 250 -6.08 3.88 -14.40
C ALA A 250 -5.40 5.11 -13.79
N SER A 251 -4.32 5.57 -14.41
CA SER A 251 -3.78 6.90 -14.15
C SER A 251 -4.70 7.93 -14.79
N GLU A 252 -5.04 9.00 -14.07
CA GLU A 252 -5.95 10.05 -14.55
C GLU A 252 -5.47 10.72 -15.86
N ASN A 253 -4.15 10.67 -16.13
CA ASN A 253 -3.52 11.21 -17.33
C ASN A 253 -3.73 10.38 -18.62
N GLN A 254 -4.37 9.21 -18.57
CA GLN A 254 -4.62 8.38 -19.77
C GLN A 254 -5.99 8.63 -20.42
N GLY A 255 -6.77 9.61 -19.94
CA GLY A 255 -8.11 9.93 -20.45
C GLY A 255 -8.20 11.11 -21.43
N LEU A 256 -7.06 11.66 -21.89
CA LEU A 256 -7.02 12.87 -22.74
C LEU A 256 -6.41 12.66 -24.13
N GLU A 257 -6.22 11.42 -24.57
CA GLU A 257 -5.93 11.10 -25.97
C GLU A 257 -7.00 10.16 -26.52
N ASP A 258 -8.15 10.74 -26.89
CA ASP A 258 -8.95 10.27 -28.03
C ASP A 258 -10.06 11.28 -28.34
N GLY A 259 -10.00 11.90 -29.52
CA GLY A 259 -11.14 12.68 -30.04
C GLY A 259 -10.81 13.92 -30.85
N SER A 260 -9.96 13.82 -31.88
CA SER A 260 -9.96 14.78 -32.98
C SER A 260 -9.98 14.00 -34.30
N GLY A 261 -11.19 13.53 -34.65
CA GLY A 261 -11.48 13.07 -36.00
C GLY A 261 -11.49 14.27 -36.94
N MET A 262 -10.38 14.49 -37.65
CA MET A 262 -10.42 15.23 -38.91
C MET A 262 -10.59 14.21 -40.03
N GLU A 263 -11.81 14.23 -40.56
CA GLU A 263 -12.23 13.67 -41.83
C GLU A 263 -11.25 14.07 -42.95
N SER A 264 -10.61 13.10 -43.57
CA SER A 264 -10.02 13.27 -44.90
C SER A 264 -10.19 11.97 -45.66
N GLY A 265 -11.07 12.02 -46.66
CA GLY A 265 -11.42 10.88 -47.49
C GLY A 265 -10.25 10.44 -48.36
N SER A 266 -10.03 9.13 -48.41
CA SER A 266 -9.49 8.46 -49.59
C SER A 266 -9.87 6.99 -49.56
N ALA A 267 -10.62 6.58 -50.59
CA ALA A 267 -10.95 5.20 -50.85
C ALA A 267 -9.71 4.45 -51.35
N ALA A 268 -9.33 3.37 -50.67
CA ALA A 268 -8.83 2.13 -51.28
C ALA A 268 -8.51 1.09 -50.20
N GLY A 269 -8.92 -0.16 -50.45
CA GLY A 269 -8.16 -1.34 -50.01
C GLY A 269 -8.66 -2.07 -48.75
N ILE A 270 -9.55 -3.03 -48.99
CA ILE A 270 -9.89 -4.18 -48.12
C ILE A 270 -8.62 -4.87 -47.57
N LEU A 271 -8.64 -5.30 -46.30
CA LEU A 271 -8.25 -6.67 -45.85
C LEU A 271 -8.48 -6.91 -44.33
N HIS A 272 -9.53 -7.70 -44.07
CA HIS A 272 -9.75 -8.72 -43.02
C HIS A 272 -8.89 -8.77 -41.72
N GLY A 273 -9.58 -8.56 -40.59
CA GLY A 273 -9.78 -9.57 -39.54
C GLY A 273 -8.69 -9.81 -38.49
N LYS A 274 -9.03 -9.65 -37.20
CA LYS A 274 -9.32 -10.76 -36.25
C LYS A 274 -9.44 -10.22 -34.81
N GLY A 275 -10.61 -10.42 -34.21
CA GLY A 275 -10.87 -10.11 -32.81
C GLY A 275 -10.41 -11.21 -31.84
N ALA A 276 -10.30 -10.83 -30.57
CA ALA A 276 -10.33 -11.70 -29.38
C ALA A 276 -11.05 -10.85 -28.29
N ASN A 277 -12.31 -11.08 -27.93
CA ASN A 277 -12.95 -12.16 -27.17
C ASN A 277 -12.43 -12.35 -25.73
N PHE A 278 -13.22 -11.76 -24.81
CA PHE A 278 -13.51 -12.05 -23.39
C PHE A 278 -12.37 -12.03 -22.36
#